data_AF-A0A534TLH0-F1
#
_entry.id   AF-A0A534TLH0-F1
#
_cell.length_a   1.000
_cell.length_b   1.000
_cell.length_c   1.000
_cell.angle_alpha   90.00
_cell.angle_beta   90.00
_cell.angle_gamma   90.00
#
_symmetry.space_group_name_H-M   'P 1'
#
loop_
_entity.id
_entity.type
_entity.pdbx_description
1 polymer ?
#
loop_
_entity_poly.entity_id
_entity_poly.type
_entity_poly.pdbx_seq_one_letter_code
_entity_poly.pdbx_strand_id
1 'polypeptide(L)'
;MRNTMWVAAVALSFGCAMFGGGSDNAKKSETRTQQDQAHQSLQAAADAQKKASDEQAKAEQAQQNVTKKQKELADAQAQLRSQTAKAEQAQRDAQQATKTAQSEASQQQTQAMQTQRTESQQTQSSMQKNQQTWTQEQSARGTVVQAGSDQLQIRTQDKDLLQLQITDTTAVTLNGQTSSVSQLQPGSDVRASYQMIDGKAKALKIDATSKSSSSQDQPK
;
A
#
# COMPACT_ATOMS: atom_id res chain seq x y z
N MET A 1 -8.65 64.16 1.44
CA MET A 1 -9.55 64.94 0.58
C MET A 1 -10.61 65.57 1.48
N ARG A 2 -10.76 66.89 1.37
CA ARG A 2 -11.65 67.75 2.15
C ARG A 2 -13.11 67.37 1.87
N ASN A 3 -13.96 67.33 2.89
CA ASN A 3 -15.39 67.61 2.74
C ASN A 3 -15.86 68.49 3.89
N THR A 4 -15.81 69.79 3.64
CA THR A 4 -16.60 70.83 4.28
C THR A 4 -18.04 70.74 3.77
N MET A 5 -19.05 70.76 4.64
CA MET A 5 -20.32 71.42 4.33
C MET A 5 -21.10 71.79 5.60
N TRP A 6 -21.35 73.10 5.68
CA TRP A 6 -22.19 73.84 6.61
C TRP A 6 -23.68 73.64 6.33
N VAL A 7 -24.53 73.67 7.37
CA VAL A 7 -25.96 74.06 7.30
C VAL A 7 -26.35 74.65 8.68
N ALA A 8 -26.35 75.98 8.83
CA ALA A 8 -27.48 76.93 8.69
C ALA A 8 -28.34 77.04 9.96
N ALA A 9 -28.13 78.15 10.69
CA ALA A 9 -28.95 78.59 11.81
C ALA A 9 -30.21 79.29 11.29
N VAL A 10 -31.39 78.82 11.73
CA VAL A 10 -32.68 79.47 11.47
C VAL A 10 -33.06 80.28 12.72
N ALA A 11 -33.05 81.60 12.58
CA ALA A 11 -33.62 82.52 13.55
C ALA A 11 -35.14 82.57 13.38
N LEU A 12 -35.89 82.24 14.43
CA LEU A 12 -37.34 82.45 14.48
C LEU A 12 -37.64 83.60 15.43
N SER A 13 -37.82 84.78 14.86
CA SER A 13 -38.48 85.92 15.50
C SER A 13 -39.97 85.85 15.23
N PHE A 14 -40.78 85.57 16.24
CA PHE A 14 -42.20 85.87 16.23
C PHE A 14 -42.52 86.79 17.41
N GLY A 15 -42.82 88.05 17.08
CA GLY A 15 -43.44 88.98 18.01
C GLY A 15 -44.94 88.73 18.07
N CYS A 16 -45.52 88.83 19.27
CA CYS A 16 -46.96 88.95 19.47
C CYS A 16 -47.22 90.31 20.14
N ALA A 17 -47.90 91.20 19.42
CA ALA A 17 -48.55 92.37 19.99
C ALA A 17 -49.93 92.56 19.34
N MET A 18 -50.90 92.89 20.21
CA MET A 18 -52.32 93.25 19.98
C MET A 18 -53.31 92.09 19.71
N PHE A 19 -54.31 91.92 20.59
CA PHE A 19 -55.62 92.60 20.53
C PHE A 19 -56.48 92.17 21.74
N GLY A 20 -57.24 93.09 22.34
CA GLY A 20 -58.04 92.85 23.55
C GLY A 20 -59.56 92.75 23.33
N GLY A 21 -60.26 92.22 24.35
CA GLY A 21 -61.67 92.52 24.67
C GLY A 21 -62.70 91.39 24.49
N GLY A 22 -63.29 90.89 25.59
CA GLY A 22 -64.51 90.07 25.57
C GLY A 22 -64.76 89.17 26.80
N SER A 23 -65.97 89.23 27.37
CA SER A 23 -66.39 88.83 28.72
C SER A 23 -66.50 87.32 29.07
N ASP A 24 -66.05 86.99 30.28
CA ASP A 24 -66.42 85.95 31.27
C ASP A 24 -66.88 84.51 30.92
N ASN A 25 -66.91 84.07 29.66
CA ASN A 25 -66.98 82.63 29.30
C ASN A 25 -65.69 82.09 28.65
N ALA A 26 -64.74 82.96 28.29
CA ALA A 26 -63.45 82.59 27.70
C ALA A 26 -62.40 82.13 28.73
N LYS A 27 -62.46 82.62 29.97
CA LYS A 27 -61.47 82.30 31.02
C LYS A 27 -61.49 80.83 31.47
N LYS A 28 -62.66 80.16 31.45
CA LYS A 28 -62.77 78.71 31.73
C LYS A 28 -62.27 77.84 30.56
N SER A 29 -62.23 78.40 29.35
CA SER A 29 -61.75 77.76 28.13
C SER A 29 -60.23 77.92 27.96
N GLU A 30 -59.70 79.14 28.14
CA GLU A 30 -58.26 79.42 28.02
C GLU A 30 -57.40 78.68 29.05
N THR A 31 -57.84 78.60 30.31
CA THR A 31 -57.08 77.86 31.33
C THR A 31 -57.01 76.36 31.04
N ARG A 32 -58.08 75.77 30.48
CA ARG A 32 -58.06 74.37 30.02
C ARG A 32 -57.14 74.18 28.81
N THR A 33 -57.21 75.07 27.82
CA THR A 33 -56.32 75.03 26.65
C THR A 33 -54.85 75.20 27.03
N GLN A 34 -54.53 76.07 27.99
CA GLN A 34 -53.14 76.23 28.48
C GLN A 34 -52.66 75.03 29.29
N GLN A 35 -53.52 74.39 30.09
CA GLN A 35 -53.19 73.13 30.76
C GLN A 35 -52.96 71.99 29.76
N ASP A 36 -53.79 71.88 28.72
CA ASP A 36 -53.64 70.85 27.68
C ASP A 36 -52.34 71.04 26.88
N GLN A 37 -51.97 72.30 26.53
CA GLN A 37 -50.68 72.60 25.88
C GLN A 37 -49.48 72.29 26.80
N ALA A 38 -49.59 72.58 28.09
CA ALA A 38 -48.55 72.23 29.06
C ALA A 38 -48.39 70.71 29.17
N HIS A 39 -49.48 69.94 29.22
CA HIS A 39 -49.42 68.48 29.23
C HIS A 39 -48.83 67.90 27.96
N GLN A 40 -49.20 68.44 26.79
CA GLN A 40 -48.67 67.98 25.51
C GLN A 40 -47.17 68.28 25.35
N SER A 41 -46.70 69.45 25.80
CA SER A 41 -45.27 69.78 25.76
C SER A 41 -44.43 68.90 26.71
N LEU A 42 -44.97 68.55 27.88
CA LEU A 42 -44.32 67.61 28.81
C LEU A 42 -44.25 66.19 28.24
N GLN A 43 -45.32 65.72 27.59
CA GLN A 43 -45.31 64.41 26.91
C GLN A 43 -44.30 64.39 25.76
N ALA A 44 -44.30 65.43 24.91
CA ALA A 44 -43.33 65.53 23.81
C ALA A 44 -41.88 65.56 24.31
N ALA A 45 -41.61 66.25 25.43
CA ALA A 45 -40.30 66.24 26.06
C ALA A 45 -39.91 64.86 26.60
N ALA A 46 -40.85 64.15 27.24
CA ALA A 46 -40.63 62.79 27.73
C ALA A 46 -40.37 61.79 26.59
N ASP A 47 -41.13 61.88 25.50
CA ASP A 47 -40.94 61.05 24.30
C ASP A 47 -39.61 61.37 23.61
N ALA A 48 -39.21 62.64 23.54
CA ALA A 48 -37.92 63.04 23.01
C ALA A 48 -36.76 62.51 23.86
N GLN A 49 -36.88 62.56 25.19
CA GLN A 49 -35.87 62.00 26.10
C GLN A 49 -35.76 60.48 25.95
N LYS A 50 -36.90 59.77 25.84
CA LYS A 50 -36.93 58.33 25.59
C LYS A 50 -36.26 57.97 24.27
N LYS A 51 -36.58 58.70 23.20
CA LYS A 51 -35.96 58.48 21.88
C LYS A 51 -34.46 58.73 21.93
N ALA A 52 -34.00 59.77 22.63
CA ALA A 52 -32.58 60.05 22.79
C ALA A 52 -31.86 58.93 23.55
N SER A 53 -32.44 58.41 24.64
CA SER A 53 -31.84 57.28 25.38
C SER A 53 -31.83 55.99 24.56
N ASP A 54 -32.87 55.74 23.76
CA ASP A 54 -32.94 54.56 22.89
C ASP A 54 -31.88 54.64 21.79
N GLU A 55 -31.68 55.81 21.18
CA GLU A 55 -30.61 56.03 20.18
C GLU A 55 -29.22 55.94 20.80
N GLN A 56 -29.02 56.44 22.02
CA GLN A 56 -27.76 56.26 22.74
C GLN A 56 -27.47 54.76 23.00
N ALA A 57 -28.46 54.01 23.48
CA ALA A 57 -28.31 52.57 23.70
C ALA A 57 -27.98 51.82 22.40
N LYS A 58 -28.60 52.19 21.27
CA LYS A 58 -28.25 51.62 19.95
C LYS A 58 -26.82 51.98 19.54
N ALA A 59 -26.38 53.21 19.76
CA ALA A 59 -25.02 53.64 19.45
C ALA A 59 -23.98 52.86 20.27
N GLU A 60 -24.24 52.65 21.57
CA GLU A 60 -23.39 51.83 22.46
C GLU A 60 -23.34 50.37 22.00
N GLN A 61 -24.48 49.77 21.64
CA GLN A 61 -24.52 48.42 21.07
C GLN A 61 -23.75 48.33 19.75
N ALA A 62 -23.87 49.33 18.87
CA ALA A 62 -23.12 49.38 17.62
C ALA A 62 -21.60 49.46 17.88
N GLN A 63 -21.15 50.24 18.87
CA GLN A 63 -19.74 50.30 19.26
C GLN A 63 -19.21 48.97 19.82
N GLN A 64 -20.00 48.29 20.66
CA GLN A 64 -19.66 46.96 21.15
C GLN A 64 -19.56 45.95 20.00
N ASN A 65 -20.50 46.00 19.05
CA ASN A 65 -20.48 45.14 17.87
C ASN A 65 -19.25 45.37 16.99
N VAL A 66 -18.83 46.63 16.77
CA VAL A 66 -17.59 46.94 16.04
C VAL A 66 -16.38 46.34 16.76
N THR A 67 -16.27 46.53 18.07
CA THR A 67 -15.17 45.97 18.87
C THR A 67 -15.13 44.45 18.78
N LYS A 68 -16.29 43.79 18.93
CA LYS A 68 -16.40 42.34 18.81
C LYS A 68 -15.98 41.86 17.42
N LYS A 69 -16.44 42.53 16.36
CA LYS A 69 -16.10 42.19 14.97
C LYS A 69 -14.62 42.41 14.66
N GLN A 70 -13.98 43.43 15.22
CA GLN A 70 -12.54 43.64 15.11
C GLN A 70 -11.76 42.50 15.78
N LYS A 71 -12.19 42.06 16.97
CA LYS A 71 -11.60 40.91 17.65
C LYS A 71 -11.77 39.62 16.83
N GLU A 72 -12.98 39.34 16.36
CA GLU A 72 -13.27 38.18 15.49
C GLU A 72 -12.40 38.19 14.23
N LEU A 73 -12.19 39.36 13.62
CA LEU A 73 -11.32 39.50 12.45
C LEU A 73 -9.86 39.19 12.79
N ALA A 74 -9.34 39.70 13.92
CA ALA A 74 -7.98 39.42 14.36
C ALA A 74 -7.79 37.92 14.67
N ASP A 75 -8.75 37.30 15.34
CA ASP A 75 -8.75 35.87 15.65
C ASP A 75 -8.78 35.03 14.37
N ALA A 76 -9.65 35.38 13.41
CA ALA A 76 -9.72 34.71 12.11
C ALA A 76 -8.42 34.84 11.31
N GLN A 77 -7.78 36.02 11.33
CA GLN A 77 -6.48 36.23 10.69
C GLN A 77 -5.37 35.40 11.34
N ALA A 78 -5.35 35.30 12.67
CA ALA A 78 -4.40 34.46 13.41
C ALA A 78 -4.61 32.97 13.07
N GLN A 79 -5.86 32.53 13.04
CA GLN A 79 -6.21 31.15 12.68
C GLN A 79 -5.82 30.82 11.24
N LEU A 80 -6.03 31.74 10.29
CA LEU A 80 -5.60 31.56 8.91
C LEU A 80 -4.09 31.36 8.82
N ARG A 81 -3.29 32.23 9.45
CA ARG A 81 -1.82 32.10 9.46
C ARG A 81 -1.37 30.77 10.06
N SER A 82 -1.99 30.34 11.15
CA SER A 82 -1.69 29.04 11.77
C SER A 82 -2.02 27.88 10.84
N GLN A 83 -3.17 27.91 10.17
CA GLN A 83 -3.57 26.88 9.22
C GLN A 83 -2.65 26.84 8.00
N THR A 84 -2.27 27.99 7.44
CA THR A 84 -1.30 28.06 6.34
C THR A 84 0.04 27.46 6.75
N ALA A 85 0.57 27.83 7.92
CA ALA A 85 1.83 27.27 8.42
C ALA A 85 1.76 25.75 8.60
N LYS A 86 0.64 25.22 9.13
CA LYS A 86 0.41 23.78 9.25
C LYS A 86 0.32 23.08 7.88
N ALA A 87 -0.37 23.70 6.92
CA ALA A 87 -0.49 23.16 5.57
C ALA A 87 0.87 23.11 4.86
N GLU A 88 1.68 24.17 4.99
CA GLU A 88 3.05 24.22 4.45
C GLU A 88 3.95 23.16 5.10
N GLN A 89 3.85 22.97 6.41
CA GLN A 89 4.58 21.92 7.11
C GLN A 89 4.15 20.53 6.61
N ALA A 90 2.85 20.26 6.55
CA ALA A 90 2.34 18.99 6.04
C ALA A 90 2.77 18.73 4.59
N GLN A 91 2.85 19.75 3.73
CA GLN A 91 3.37 19.62 2.38
C GLN A 91 4.87 19.27 2.36
N ARG A 92 5.69 19.89 3.22
CA ARG A 92 7.11 19.55 3.35
C ARG A 92 7.30 18.11 3.83
N ASP A 93 6.54 17.71 4.85
CA ASP A 93 6.58 16.36 5.41
C ASP A 93 6.14 15.32 4.36
N ALA A 94 5.08 15.60 3.60
CA ALA A 94 4.63 14.75 2.50
C ALA A 94 5.67 14.63 1.37
N GLN A 95 6.34 15.71 1.01
CA GLN A 95 7.42 15.68 0.01
C GLN A 95 8.62 14.86 0.50
N GLN A 96 8.99 14.98 1.77
CA GLN A 96 10.06 14.19 2.37
C GLN A 96 9.69 12.70 2.40
N ALA A 97 8.48 12.37 2.86
CA ALA A 97 7.98 10.99 2.86
C ALA A 97 7.95 10.39 1.44
N THR A 98 7.53 11.17 0.45
CA THR A 98 7.54 10.76 -0.97
C THR A 98 8.95 10.45 -1.46
N LYS A 99 9.94 11.30 -1.14
CA LYS A 99 11.34 11.06 -1.50
C LYS A 99 11.89 9.78 -0.86
N THR A 100 11.60 9.56 0.42
CA THR A 100 12.00 8.33 1.12
C THR A 100 11.37 7.11 0.47
N ALA A 101 10.05 7.11 0.29
CA ALA A 101 9.33 6.00 -0.33
C ALA A 101 9.82 5.70 -1.75
N GLN A 102 10.12 6.73 -2.55
CA GLN A 102 10.65 6.55 -3.91
C GLN A 102 12.06 5.94 -3.90
N SER A 103 12.91 6.34 -2.94
CA SER A 103 14.23 5.75 -2.78
C SER A 103 14.16 4.27 -2.37
N GLU A 104 13.29 3.93 -1.42
CA GLU A 104 13.07 2.55 -0.98
C GLU A 104 12.49 1.68 -2.09
N ALA A 105 11.48 2.19 -2.82
CA ALA A 105 10.90 1.49 -3.96
C ALA A 105 11.94 1.22 -5.06
N SER A 106 12.81 2.19 -5.35
CA SER A 106 13.88 2.02 -6.35
C SER A 106 14.92 0.97 -5.94
N GLN A 107 15.25 0.89 -4.65
CA GLN A 107 16.15 -0.12 -4.10
C GLN A 107 15.52 -1.51 -4.18
N GLN A 108 14.26 -1.64 -3.75
CA GLN A 108 13.53 -2.91 -3.82
C GLN A 108 13.37 -3.39 -5.27
N GLN A 109 13.07 -2.49 -6.21
CA GLN A 109 12.98 -2.84 -7.62
C GLN A 109 14.32 -3.34 -8.19
N THR A 110 15.43 -2.70 -7.81
CA THR A 110 16.77 -3.13 -8.24
C THR A 110 17.14 -4.48 -7.65
N GLN A 111 16.84 -4.70 -6.36
CA GLN A 111 17.09 -5.98 -5.69
C GLN A 111 16.26 -7.11 -6.31
N ALA A 112 14.97 -6.87 -6.58
CA ALA A 112 14.11 -7.84 -7.25
C ALA A 112 14.64 -8.23 -8.64
N MET A 113 15.11 -7.27 -9.44
CA MET A 113 15.73 -7.56 -10.74
C MET A 113 17.02 -8.36 -10.63
N GLN A 114 17.84 -8.12 -9.60
CA GLN A 114 19.05 -8.91 -9.36
C GLN A 114 18.72 -10.35 -8.94
N THR A 115 17.75 -10.52 -8.04
CA THR A 115 17.28 -11.85 -7.63
C THR A 115 16.74 -12.62 -8.83
N GLN A 116 15.89 -11.99 -9.66
CA GLN A 116 15.34 -12.62 -10.86
C GLN A 116 16.43 -13.02 -11.87
N ARG A 117 17.47 -12.19 -12.06
CA ARG A 117 18.62 -12.54 -12.90
C ARG A 117 19.44 -13.69 -12.33
N THR A 118 19.58 -13.76 -11.01
CA THR A 118 20.36 -14.81 -10.35
C THR A 118 19.61 -16.14 -10.39
N GLU A 119 18.31 -16.13 -10.10
CA GLU A 119 17.45 -17.31 -10.21
C GLU A 119 17.45 -17.87 -11.63
N SER A 120 17.26 -17.03 -12.65
CA SER A 120 17.27 -17.48 -14.04
C SER A 120 18.60 -18.10 -14.47
N GLN A 121 19.74 -17.50 -14.07
CA GLN A 121 21.07 -18.09 -14.33
C GLN A 121 21.27 -19.42 -13.59
N GLN A 122 20.80 -19.52 -12.34
CA GLN A 122 20.90 -20.74 -11.55
C GLN A 122 20.03 -21.86 -12.14
N THR A 123 18.80 -21.56 -12.58
CA THR A 123 17.92 -22.52 -13.25
C THR A 123 18.54 -23.04 -14.55
N GLN A 124 19.14 -22.16 -15.35
CA GLN A 124 19.77 -22.58 -16.60
C GLN A 124 21.02 -23.44 -16.37
N SER A 125 21.86 -23.07 -15.39
CA SER A 125 23.07 -23.82 -15.02
C SER A 125 22.74 -25.20 -14.43
N SER A 126 21.69 -25.26 -13.60
CA SER A 126 21.21 -26.53 -13.01
C SER A 126 20.55 -27.44 -14.05
N MET A 127 19.82 -26.90 -15.03
CA MET A 127 19.32 -27.68 -16.17
C MET A 127 20.45 -28.33 -16.97
N GLN A 128 21.55 -27.61 -17.22
CA GLN A 128 22.68 -28.16 -17.96
C GLN A 128 23.42 -29.25 -17.17
N LYS A 129 23.65 -29.03 -15.87
CA LYS A 129 24.31 -30.00 -15.00
C LYS A 129 23.46 -31.25 -14.79
N ASN A 130 22.16 -31.09 -14.57
CA ASN A 130 21.24 -32.22 -14.43
C ASN A 130 21.16 -33.01 -15.74
N GLN A 131 21.28 -32.33 -16.89
CA GLN A 131 21.34 -33.01 -18.19
C GLN A 131 22.57 -33.92 -18.35
N GLN A 132 23.72 -33.50 -17.85
CA GLN A 132 24.95 -34.29 -17.95
C GLN A 132 24.97 -35.48 -16.97
N THR A 133 24.29 -35.37 -15.82
CA THR A 133 24.27 -36.44 -14.80
C THR A 133 23.39 -37.63 -15.21
N TRP A 134 22.26 -37.44 -15.92
CA TRP A 134 21.43 -38.57 -16.35
C TRP A 134 22.03 -39.38 -17.52
N THR A 135 22.96 -38.79 -18.28
CA THR A 135 23.72 -39.49 -19.33
C THR A 135 24.97 -40.22 -18.83
N GLN A 136 25.36 -40.07 -17.56
CA GLN A 136 26.57 -40.74 -17.08
C GLN A 136 26.35 -42.25 -16.96
N GLU A 137 27.24 -43.00 -17.59
CA GLU A 137 27.31 -44.46 -17.48
C GLU A 137 27.71 -44.85 -16.05
N GLN A 138 26.85 -45.63 -15.40
CA GLN A 138 27.12 -46.24 -14.10
C GLN A 138 27.45 -47.72 -14.28
N SER A 139 28.32 -48.27 -13.43
CA SER A 139 28.67 -49.69 -13.47
C SER A 139 28.19 -50.41 -12.22
N ALA A 140 27.59 -51.59 -12.38
CA ALA A 140 27.22 -52.50 -11.30
C ALA A 140 27.94 -53.85 -11.48
N ARG A 141 28.21 -54.50 -10.35
CA ARG A 141 28.68 -55.89 -10.31
C ARG A 141 27.78 -56.71 -9.42
N GLY A 142 27.47 -57.93 -9.84
CA GLY A 142 26.56 -58.78 -9.12
C GLY A 142 26.49 -60.19 -9.69
N THR A 143 25.51 -60.93 -9.19
CA THR A 143 25.21 -62.29 -9.67
C THR A 143 23.83 -62.31 -10.32
N VAL A 144 23.67 -63.06 -11.42
CA VAL A 144 22.37 -63.18 -12.09
C VAL A 144 21.39 -63.90 -11.18
N VAL A 145 20.23 -63.30 -10.97
CA VAL A 145 19.08 -63.93 -10.28
C VAL A 145 18.07 -64.43 -11.31
N GLN A 146 17.78 -63.59 -12.31
CA GLN A 146 16.86 -63.92 -13.39
C GLN A 146 17.29 -63.23 -14.68
N ALA A 147 17.23 -63.94 -15.79
CA ALA A 147 17.56 -63.42 -17.11
C ALA A 147 16.39 -63.65 -18.07
N GLY A 148 15.90 -62.58 -18.69
CA GLY A 148 14.88 -62.58 -19.74
C GLY A 148 15.38 -61.85 -21.00
N SER A 149 14.59 -61.84 -22.07
CA SER A 149 14.94 -61.15 -23.31
C SER A 149 15.11 -59.63 -23.11
N ASP A 150 14.23 -59.05 -22.30
CA ASP A 150 14.10 -57.59 -22.19
C ASP A 150 14.56 -57.07 -20.82
N GLN A 151 14.85 -57.98 -19.88
CA GLN A 151 15.21 -57.63 -18.51
C GLN A 151 16.21 -58.62 -17.93
N LEU A 152 17.19 -58.10 -17.22
CA LEU A 152 18.16 -58.85 -16.43
C LEU A 152 18.08 -58.39 -14.97
N GLN A 153 17.85 -59.31 -14.05
CA GLN A 153 17.89 -59.03 -12.63
C GLN A 153 19.17 -59.59 -12.03
N ILE A 154 19.98 -58.71 -11.45
CA ILE A 154 21.20 -59.07 -10.74
C ILE A 154 21.08 -58.75 -9.26
N ARG A 155 21.69 -59.57 -8.42
CA ARG A 155 21.92 -59.25 -7.01
C ARG A 155 23.29 -58.61 -6.87
N THR A 156 23.33 -57.37 -6.44
CA THR A 156 24.57 -56.61 -6.23
C THR A 156 25.30 -57.09 -4.97
N GLN A 157 26.53 -56.62 -4.78
CA GLN A 157 27.34 -56.95 -3.60
C GLN A 157 26.67 -56.50 -2.29
N ASP A 158 25.91 -55.40 -2.33
CA ASP A 158 25.13 -54.87 -1.21
C ASP A 158 23.83 -55.64 -0.95
N LYS A 159 23.63 -56.76 -1.66
CA LYS A 159 22.46 -57.64 -1.62
C LYS A 159 21.16 -57.05 -2.18
N ASP A 160 21.22 -55.86 -2.76
CA ASP A 160 20.10 -55.27 -3.48
C ASP A 160 19.84 -55.97 -4.82
N LEU A 161 18.56 -56.04 -5.21
CA LEU A 161 18.16 -56.53 -6.51
C LEU A 161 18.12 -55.35 -7.48
N LEU A 162 19.03 -55.34 -8.45
CA LEU A 162 19.06 -54.37 -9.54
C LEU A 162 18.41 -55.00 -10.79
N GLN A 163 17.38 -54.34 -11.30
CA GLN A 163 16.71 -54.71 -12.53
C GLN A 163 17.21 -53.82 -13.67
N LEU A 164 17.86 -54.45 -14.65
CA LEU A 164 18.39 -53.82 -15.84
C LEU A 164 17.45 -54.08 -17.01
N GLN A 165 17.02 -53.03 -17.70
CA GLN A 165 16.28 -53.13 -18.94
C GLN A 165 17.25 -53.35 -20.09
N ILE A 166 16.98 -54.38 -20.89
CA ILE A 166 17.75 -54.77 -22.06
C ILE A 166 17.09 -54.19 -23.30
N THR A 167 17.90 -53.74 -24.24
CA THR A 167 17.45 -53.16 -25.51
C THR A 167 18.35 -53.63 -26.63
N ASP A 168 17.99 -53.34 -27.87
CA ASP A 168 18.76 -53.74 -29.07
C ASP A 168 20.17 -53.15 -29.10
N THR A 169 20.42 -52.08 -28.34
CA THR A 169 21.75 -51.45 -28.22
C THR A 169 22.61 -52.02 -27.11
N THR A 170 22.11 -53.00 -26.34
CA THR A 170 22.86 -53.59 -25.21
C THR A 170 23.86 -54.64 -25.73
N ALA A 171 25.15 -54.40 -25.51
CA ALA A 171 26.19 -55.37 -25.84
C ALA A 171 26.34 -56.42 -24.74
N VAL A 172 26.13 -57.70 -25.07
CA VAL A 172 26.20 -58.80 -24.10
C VAL A 172 27.33 -59.75 -24.46
N THR A 173 28.21 -60.01 -23.50
CA THR A 173 29.27 -61.02 -23.60
C THR A 173 29.11 -62.07 -22.52
N LEU A 174 29.30 -63.35 -22.89
CA LEU A 174 29.39 -64.47 -21.98
C LEU A 174 30.76 -65.12 -22.18
N ASN A 175 31.57 -65.18 -21.13
CA ASN A 175 32.95 -65.70 -21.20
C ASN A 175 33.79 -65.02 -22.31
N GLY A 176 33.55 -63.72 -22.54
CA GLY A 176 34.23 -62.94 -23.59
C GLY A 176 33.69 -63.11 -25.02
N GLN A 177 32.72 -63.98 -25.27
CA GLN A 177 32.08 -64.15 -26.58
C GLN A 177 30.74 -63.40 -26.64
N THR A 178 30.41 -62.78 -27.78
CA THR A 178 29.10 -62.13 -27.96
C THR A 178 27.98 -63.14 -27.80
N SER A 179 27.02 -62.81 -26.95
CA SER A 179 25.94 -63.69 -26.52
C SER A 179 24.64 -62.88 -26.35
N SER A 180 23.60 -63.50 -25.82
CA SER A 180 22.32 -62.85 -25.52
C SER A 180 21.98 -63.02 -24.04
N VAL A 181 21.16 -62.11 -23.50
CA VAL A 181 20.79 -62.14 -22.07
C VAL A 181 20.10 -63.44 -21.70
N SER A 182 19.28 -64.01 -22.58
CA SER A 182 18.58 -65.28 -22.35
C SER A 182 19.50 -66.49 -22.18
N GLN A 183 20.77 -66.39 -22.61
CA GLN A 183 21.78 -67.45 -22.42
C GLN A 183 22.51 -67.34 -21.07
N LEU A 184 22.30 -66.25 -20.32
CA LEU A 184 22.87 -66.08 -19.00
C LEU A 184 22.13 -66.94 -17.98
N GLN A 185 22.86 -67.74 -17.23
CA GLN A 185 22.28 -68.60 -16.20
C GLN A 185 22.29 -67.91 -14.83
N PRO A 186 21.24 -68.13 -14.00
CA PRO A 186 21.27 -67.74 -12.60
C PRO A 186 22.54 -68.23 -11.89
N GLY A 187 23.16 -67.36 -11.08
CA GLY A 187 24.41 -67.64 -10.38
C GLY A 187 25.71 -67.21 -11.11
N SER A 188 25.61 -66.85 -12.40
CA SER A 188 26.74 -66.28 -13.16
C SER A 188 27.15 -64.93 -12.59
N ASP A 189 28.46 -64.63 -12.59
CA ASP A 189 28.96 -63.33 -12.17
C ASP A 189 28.86 -62.35 -13.33
N VAL A 190 28.38 -61.14 -13.06
CA VAL A 190 28.11 -60.12 -14.08
C VAL A 190 28.71 -58.78 -13.68
N ARG A 191 29.33 -58.13 -14.66
CA ARG A 191 29.63 -56.70 -14.65
C ARG A 191 28.77 -56.04 -15.72
N ALA A 192 27.88 -55.16 -15.30
CA ALA A 192 27.03 -54.39 -16.20
C ALA A 192 27.37 -52.91 -16.14
N SER A 193 27.29 -52.22 -17.27
CA SER A 193 27.17 -50.77 -17.31
C SER A 193 25.79 -50.36 -17.80
N TYR A 194 25.24 -49.32 -17.20
CA TYR A 194 23.87 -48.87 -17.41
C TYR A 194 23.77 -47.36 -17.30
N GLN A 195 22.70 -46.80 -17.87
CA GLN A 195 22.31 -45.40 -17.70
C GLN A 195 20.91 -45.32 -17.13
N MET A 196 20.67 -44.31 -16.30
CA MET A 196 19.35 -44.04 -15.72
C MET A 196 18.56 -43.15 -16.68
N ILE A 197 17.62 -43.75 -17.41
CA ILE A 197 16.78 -43.05 -18.39
C ILE A 197 15.32 -43.24 -17.98
N ASP A 198 14.60 -42.14 -17.74
CA ASP A 198 13.21 -42.13 -17.29
C ASP A 198 12.97 -42.93 -15.99
N GLY A 199 13.94 -42.92 -15.07
CA GLY A 199 13.88 -43.66 -13.81
C GLY A 199 14.11 -45.17 -13.93
N LYS A 200 14.47 -45.67 -15.13
CA LYS A 200 14.81 -47.08 -15.38
C LYS A 200 16.29 -47.23 -15.70
N ALA A 201 16.91 -48.27 -15.16
CA ALA A 201 18.30 -48.62 -15.47
C ALA A 201 18.34 -49.36 -16.82
N LYS A 202 18.73 -48.67 -17.89
CA LYS A 202 18.92 -49.28 -19.22
C LYS A 202 20.36 -49.76 -19.37
N ALA A 203 20.56 -51.03 -19.68
CA ALA A 203 21.87 -51.63 -19.83
C ALA A 203 22.54 -51.20 -21.15
N LEU A 204 23.81 -50.84 -21.08
CA LEU A 204 24.67 -50.55 -22.22
C LEU A 204 25.54 -51.74 -22.56
N LYS A 205 26.23 -52.28 -21.55
CA LYS A 205 27.12 -53.43 -21.69
C LYS A 205 26.93 -54.40 -20.54
N ILE A 206 26.90 -55.68 -20.83
CA ILE A 206 26.79 -56.76 -19.86
C ILE A 206 27.90 -57.74 -20.17
N ASP A 207 28.80 -57.93 -19.22
CA ASP A 207 29.84 -58.93 -19.29
C ASP A 207 29.60 -59.97 -18.21
N ALA A 208 29.33 -61.20 -18.63
CA ALA A 208 28.99 -62.31 -17.77
C ALA A 208 30.06 -63.40 -17.84
N THR A 209 30.37 -63.98 -16.69
CA THR A 209 31.24 -65.15 -16.58
C THR A 209 30.45 -66.27 -15.93
N SER A 210 30.35 -67.40 -16.63
CA SER A 210 29.71 -68.59 -16.06
C SER A 210 30.58 -69.11 -14.91
N LYS A 211 29.97 -69.47 -13.78
CA LYS A 211 30.63 -70.29 -12.76
C LYS A 211 30.73 -71.74 -13.24
N SER A 212 31.58 -72.00 -14.23
CA SER A 212 32.08 -73.35 -14.47
C SER A 212 33.17 -73.63 -13.43
N SER A 213 32.76 -74.24 -12.31
CA SER A 213 33.57 -75.17 -11.52
C SER A 213 35.09 -74.93 -11.51
N SER A 214 35.56 -74.01 -10.66
CA SER A 214 36.96 -73.97 -10.22
C SER A 214 37.02 -73.90 -8.69
N SER A 215 36.66 -75.01 -8.03
CA SER A 215 37.12 -75.45 -6.69
C SER A 215 36.28 -76.62 -6.19
N GLN A 216 36.50 -77.80 -6.77
CA GLN A 216 36.24 -79.07 -6.09
C GLN A 216 37.51 -79.91 -6.20
N ASP A 217 38.55 -79.42 -5.54
CA ASP A 217 39.75 -80.20 -5.18
C ASP A 217 39.64 -80.40 -3.67
N GLN A 218 39.19 -81.59 -3.26
CA GLN A 218 38.93 -81.96 -1.88
C GLN A 218 39.87 -83.13 -1.57
N PRO A 219 40.98 -82.93 -0.83
CA PRO A 219 41.80 -84.05 -0.38
C PRO A 219 41.25 -84.56 0.96
N LYS A 220 40.94 -85.86 1.01
CA LYS A 220 41.19 -86.71 2.16
C LYS A 220 41.61 -88.09 1.69
#